data_AF-A0A429U2W0-F1
#
_entry.id   AF-A0A429U2W0-F1
#
_cell.length_a   1.000
_cell.length_b   1.000
_cell.length_c   1.000
_cell.angle_alpha   90.00
_cell.angle_beta   90.00
_cell.angle_gamma   90.00
#
_symmetry.space_group_name_H-M   'P 1'
#
loop_
_entity.id
_entity.type
_entity.pdbx_description
1 polymer ?
#
loop_
_entity_poly.entity_id
_entity_poly.type
_entity_poly.pdbx_seq_one_letter_code
_entity_poly.pdbx_strand_id
1 'polypeptide(L)'
;MIVLVPVSMFRVSYQVAQGRPYSRLERRVLEAIAAGEGVTLTSLCDTFRVHERLMVEAVVTLVGAGWVAVTNGREATFVLTDEGQKACTSGQDPASVTVLAASPCTVIFDRTTGQLARRGEVPTVVEKEARLDLNPCTPERILRTSLDESQIQKLLPRPSGAWVRSIDRPRLVTFRRYVAVRVDLAEQSLVGLPRGWHQALAPEIFAVAAQRQEEDEGGVTFEHVAEKSPVAVVATGRGVTATAEQAPGAPGTPPSPVASASPVAPRAGATAGAPRITPLLIAQRGGPSPGSAARPSPSAAIPAFPWLDEERPEWAEDTYPPLSSEAVLFSAVSGAKEHDHLLLEALSTARRHVLISSPVVTRDGLDRMSEAVHGAVARGVRVDVLHGAADGDPTTEGVVNLLNKLGYEAARGKGRDLLKPVRRPTGSGAGLLLFDRDGGALEGVVGDHAWCGSPAADVSRSVHLGGSEFMAQLARAAAGLWAWSGDPDSADRWRRVAIRCQDATAIASARGNGAKDQVPVELIVDDEHTGMVNARSDEEYAYFGAAHRHDDGLTVGVRGLTVVLRRADTYPAPA
;
A
#
# COMPACT_ATOMS: atom_id res chain seq x y z
N MET A 1 1.10 -13.17 34.20
CA MET A 1 -0.12 -13.21 33.36
C MET A 1 0.27 -13.23 31.87
N ILE A 2 -0.65 -13.55 30.95
CA ILE A 2 -0.42 -13.37 29.51
C ILE A 2 -1.26 -12.19 29.02
N VAL A 3 -0.63 -11.26 28.29
CA VAL A 3 -1.29 -10.20 27.54
C VAL A 3 -1.10 -10.47 26.05
N LEU A 4 -2.14 -10.27 25.26
CA LEU A 4 -2.12 -10.47 23.82
C LEU A 4 -1.88 -9.15 23.10
N VAL A 5 -0.98 -9.16 22.11
CA VAL A 5 -0.78 -8.02 21.20
C VAL A 5 -1.36 -8.38 19.82
N PRO A 6 -2.35 -7.64 19.30
CA PRO A 6 -2.95 -7.92 18.01
C PRO A 6 -1.96 -7.59 16.88
N VAL A 7 -1.79 -8.53 15.96
CA VAL A 7 -0.88 -8.41 14.82
C VAL A 7 -1.53 -8.84 13.51
N SER A 8 -1.11 -8.19 12.43
CA SER A 8 -1.41 -8.58 11.05
C SER A 8 -0.18 -9.18 10.37
N MET A 9 -0.39 -10.09 9.43
CA MET A 9 0.69 -10.71 8.65
C MET A 9 0.61 -10.30 7.19
N PHE A 10 1.73 -9.91 6.60
CA PHE A 10 1.85 -9.45 5.22
C PHE A 10 2.84 -10.29 4.44
N ARG A 11 2.43 -10.82 3.28
CA ARG A 11 3.33 -11.44 2.32
C ARG A 11 3.88 -10.38 1.39
N VAL A 12 5.20 -10.29 1.34
CA VAL A 12 5.93 -9.31 0.53
C VAL A 12 6.72 -10.05 -0.55
N SER A 13 6.41 -9.76 -1.81
CA SER A 13 7.24 -10.13 -2.95
C SER A 13 8.18 -8.95 -3.26
N TYR A 14 9.43 -9.23 -3.61
CA TYR A 14 10.42 -8.19 -3.87
C TYR A 14 11.53 -8.73 -4.77
N GLN A 15 12.28 -7.82 -5.38
CA GLN A 15 13.49 -8.12 -6.13
C GLN A 15 14.69 -7.58 -5.37
N VAL A 16 15.79 -8.34 -5.41
CA VAL A 16 17.09 -7.85 -4.97
C VAL A 16 17.99 -7.66 -6.18
N ALA A 17 18.88 -6.69 -6.10
CA ALA A 17 19.90 -6.47 -7.09
C ALA A 17 21.27 -6.55 -6.44
N GLN A 18 22.23 -7.10 -7.16
CA GLN A 18 23.65 -7.07 -6.81
C GLN A 18 24.38 -6.11 -7.74
N GLY A 19 25.42 -5.47 -7.23
CA GLY A 19 26.12 -4.38 -7.92
C GLY A 19 25.75 -3.02 -7.36
N ARG A 20 26.44 -1.97 -7.82
CA ARG A 20 26.22 -0.61 -7.33
C ARG A 20 24.93 -0.03 -7.93
N PRO A 21 23.98 0.48 -7.11
CA PRO A 21 22.83 1.20 -7.63
C PRO A 21 23.30 2.53 -8.25
N TYR A 22 22.69 2.91 -9.36
CA TYR A 22 22.93 4.21 -10.01
C TYR A 22 21.87 5.19 -9.56
N SER A 23 22.32 6.25 -8.90
CA SER A 23 21.52 7.37 -8.45
C SER A 23 20.91 8.14 -9.63
N ARG A 24 19.86 8.91 -9.33
CA ARG A 24 19.29 9.85 -10.30
C ARG A 24 20.28 10.91 -10.74
N LEU A 25 21.18 11.34 -9.85
CA LEU A 25 22.23 12.29 -10.18
C LEU A 25 23.15 11.72 -11.27
N GLU A 26 23.66 10.51 -11.09
CA GLU A 26 24.52 9.84 -12.07
C GLU A 26 23.83 9.72 -13.43
N ARG A 27 22.52 9.40 -13.45
CA ARG A 27 21.74 9.38 -14.71
C ARG A 27 21.66 10.75 -15.37
N ARG A 28 21.43 11.82 -14.61
CA ARG A 28 21.39 13.19 -15.15
C ARG A 28 22.76 13.67 -15.62
N VAL A 29 23.83 13.30 -14.91
CA VAL A 29 25.21 13.58 -15.33
C VAL A 29 25.51 12.89 -16.65
N LEU A 30 25.10 11.63 -16.81
CA LEU A 30 25.22 10.90 -18.07
C LEU A 30 24.47 11.61 -19.21
N GLU A 31 23.24 12.05 -18.98
CA GLU A 31 22.44 12.81 -19.96
C GLU A 31 23.08 14.15 -20.32
N ALA A 32 23.68 14.86 -19.35
CA ALA A 32 24.37 16.11 -19.59
C ALA A 32 25.65 15.90 -20.44
N ILE A 33 26.40 14.83 -20.18
CA ILE A 33 27.54 14.44 -21.02
C ILE A 33 27.07 14.05 -22.43
N ALA A 34 25.92 13.40 -22.57
CA ALA A 34 25.34 13.04 -23.88
C ALA A 34 24.96 14.28 -24.72
N ALA A 35 24.51 15.35 -24.05
CA ALA A 35 23.99 16.55 -24.71
C ALA A 35 25.07 17.59 -25.03
N GLY A 36 26.24 17.52 -24.40
CA GLY A 36 27.30 18.52 -24.51
C GLY A 36 28.57 17.99 -25.17
N GLU A 37 29.22 18.83 -25.97
CA GLU A 37 30.58 18.57 -26.45
C GLU A 37 31.59 19.15 -25.46
N GLY A 38 32.64 18.38 -25.12
CA GLY A 38 33.72 18.86 -24.25
C GLY A 38 33.33 19.11 -22.79
N VAL A 39 32.37 18.35 -22.25
CA VAL A 39 31.88 18.50 -20.87
C VAL A 39 33.01 18.22 -19.86
N THR A 40 33.29 19.18 -18.98
CA THR A 40 34.31 19.09 -17.91
C THR A 40 33.67 18.92 -16.53
N LEU A 41 34.47 18.55 -15.52
CA LEU A 41 33.99 18.44 -14.14
C LEU A 41 33.44 19.78 -13.62
N THR A 42 34.13 20.88 -13.93
CA THR A 42 33.74 22.24 -13.59
C THR A 42 32.36 22.57 -14.17
N SER A 43 32.16 22.29 -15.46
CA SER A 43 30.88 22.53 -16.15
C SER A 43 29.72 21.71 -15.57
N LEU A 44 29.97 20.48 -15.14
CA LEU A 44 28.98 19.65 -14.46
C LEU A 44 28.63 20.20 -13.08
N CYS A 45 29.62 20.64 -12.29
CA CYS A 45 29.38 21.26 -10.98
C CYS A 45 28.54 22.55 -11.12
N ASP A 46 28.83 23.37 -12.12
CA ASP A 46 28.08 24.60 -12.41
C ASP A 46 26.64 24.30 -12.85
N THR A 47 26.45 23.25 -13.66
CA THR A 47 25.14 22.83 -14.17
C THR A 47 24.24 22.29 -13.04
N PHE A 48 24.78 21.39 -12.22
CA PHE A 48 24.01 20.71 -11.18
C PHE A 48 23.98 21.46 -9.85
N ARG A 49 24.84 22.47 -9.67
CA ARG A 49 24.99 23.24 -8.42
C ARG A 49 25.20 22.34 -7.19
N VAL A 50 25.99 21.29 -7.37
CA VAL A 50 26.37 20.36 -6.29
C VAL A 50 27.85 20.50 -5.94
N HIS A 51 28.21 20.05 -4.75
CA HIS A 51 29.60 20.04 -4.30
C HIS A 51 30.46 19.15 -5.22
N GLU A 52 31.68 19.62 -5.54
CA GLU A 52 32.61 18.95 -6.47
C GLU A 52 32.84 17.48 -6.11
N ARG A 53 33.07 17.17 -4.83
CA ARG A 53 33.21 15.80 -4.34
C ARG A 53 32.08 14.85 -4.76
N LEU A 54 30.81 15.29 -4.70
CA LEU A 54 29.67 14.48 -5.11
C LEU A 54 29.67 14.25 -6.63
N MET A 55 30.08 15.27 -7.40
CA MET A 55 30.20 15.16 -8.84
C MET A 55 31.34 14.22 -9.25
N VAL A 56 32.49 14.29 -8.57
CA VAL A 56 33.60 13.35 -8.76
C VAL A 56 33.13 11.93 -8.47
N GLU A 57 32.43 11.69 -7.36
CA GLU A 57 31.89 10.37 -7.03
C GLU A 57 30.94 9.87 -8.12
N ALA A 58 30.02 10.71 -8.61
CA ALA A 58 29.10 10.36 -9.69
C ALA A 58 29.84 10.01 -11.00
N VAL A 59 30.79 10.84 -11.43
CA VAL A 59 31.57 10.61 -12.65
C VAL A 59 32.42 9.36 -12.53
N VAL A 60 33.10 9.14 -11.39
CA VAL A 60 33.87 7.92 -11.13
C VAL A 60 32.98 6.69 -11.17
N THR A 61 31.74 6.76 -10.68
CA THR A 61 30.76 5.68 -10.85
C THR A 61 30.50 5.38 -12.32
N LEU A 62 30.22 6.42 -13.13
CA LEU A 62 29.90 6.26 -14.54
C LEU A 62 31.10 5.73 -15.35
N VAL A 63 32.32 6.15 -15.00
CA VAL A 63 33.56 5.62 -15.59
C VAL A 63 33.77 4.16 -15.19
N GLY A 64 33.59 3.83 -13.91
CA GLY A 64 33.69 2.45 -13.42
C GLY A 64 32.64 1.50 -14.03
N ALA A 65 31.50 2.04 -14.44
CA ALA A 65 30.47 1.31 -15.19
C ALA A 65 30.82 1.08 -16.67
N GLY A 66 31.86 1.75 -17.18
CA GLY A 66 32.21 1.78 -18.59
C GLY A 66 31.25 2.60 -19.44
N TRP A 67 30.48 3.54 -18.85
CA TRP A 67 29.53 4.41 -19.57
C TRP A 67 30.13 5.75 -19.98
N VAL A 68 31.12 6.21 -19.23
CA VAL A 68 31.83 7.46 -19.50
C VAL A 68 33.31 7.14 -19.67
N ALA A 69 33.94 7.73 -20.66
CA ALA A 69 35.38 7.74 -20.84
C ALA A 69 35.92 9.15 -20.58
N VAL A 70 37.17 9.21 -20.10
CA VAL A 70 37.91 10.46 -19.94
C VAL A 70 38.80 10.63 -21.16
N THR A 71 38.72 11.77 -21.84
CA THR A 71 39.63 12.07 -22.96
C THR A 71 40.74 13.01 -22.53
N ASN A 72 41.91 12.86 -23.16
CA ASN A 72 43.08 13.64 -22.81
C ASN A 72 43.04 15.02 -23.47
N GLY A 73 43.22 16.06 -22.67
CA GLY A 73 43.30 17.47 -23.07
C GLY A 73 44.01 18.29 -22.01
N ARG A 74 44.01 19.63 -22.13
CA ARG A 74 44.49 20.53 -21.06
C ARG A 74 43.64 20.43 -19.80
N GLU A 75 42.36 20.09 -19.96
CA GLU A 75 41.40 19.78 -18.90
C GLU A 75 40.78 18.42 -19.23
N ALA A 76 40.45 17.63 -18.20
CA ALA A 76 39.80 16.34 -18.37
C ALA A 76 38.36 16.56 -18.85
N THR A 77 38.06 16.10 -20.07
CA THR A 77 36.70 16.11 -20.62
C THR A 77 36.12 14.71 -20.61
N PHE A 78 34.80 14.64 -20.44
CA PHE A 78 34.05 13.41 -20.38
C PHE A 78 33.28 13.18 -21.68
N VAL A 79 33.34 11.96 -22.19
CA VAL A 79 32.58 11.53 -23.38
C VAL A 79 31.85 10.22 -23.07
N LEU A 80 30.72 9.99 -23.72
CA LEU A 80 30.03 8.70 -23.61
C LEU A 80 30.77 7.62 -24.41
N THR A 81 30.82 6.42 -23.83
CA THR A 81 31.16 5.20 -24.58
C THR A 81 29.95 4.71 -25.37
N ASP A 82 30.11 3.69 -26.21
CA ASP A 82 28.99 3.05 -26.92
C ASP A 82 27.93 2.51 -25.95
N GLU A 83 28.37 1.93 -24.83
CA GLU A 83 27.53 1.46 -23.74
C GLU A 83 26.81 2.62 -23.03
N GLY A 84 27.52 3.73 -22.79
CA GLY A 84 26.93 4.94 -22.21
C GLY A 84 25.86 5.54 -23.11
N GLN A 85 26.10 5.59 -24.42
CA GLN A 85 25.13 6.08 -25.40
C GLN A 85 23.87 5.19 -25.43
N LYS A 86 24.05 3.86 -25.39
CA LYS A 86 22.94 2.91 -25.29
C LYS A 86 22.19 3.07 -23.97
N ALA A 87 22.87 3.25 -22.84
CA ALA A 87 22.24 3.46 -21.54
C ALA A 87 21.40 4.76 -21.52
N CYS A 88 21.93 5.82 -22.12
CA CYS A 88 21.25 7.11 -22.20
C CYS A 88 19.98 7.07 -23.08
N THR A 89 20.02 6.32 -24.18
CA THR A 89 18.89 6.19 -25.13
C THR A 89 17.84 5.17 -24.68
N SER A 90 18.27 4.04 -24.12
CA SER A 90 17.38 2.95 -23.70
C SER A 90 16.79 3.12 -22.30
N GLY A 91 17.43 3.92 -21.44
CA GLY A 91 17.05 4.02 -20.03
C GLY A 91 17.28 2.72 -19.24
N GLN A 92 18.09 1.78 -19.73
CA GLN A 92 18.42 0.58 -18.98
C GLN A 92 19.56 0.82 -17.98
N ASP A 93 19.48 0.16 -16.82
CA ASP A 93 20.57 0.08 -15.86
C ASP A 93 21.71 -0.78 -16.44
N PRO A 94 22.97 -0.65 -15.98
CA PRO A 94 24.08 -1.36 -16.60
C PRO A 94 24.04 -2.84 -16.31
N ALA A 95 24.70 -3.62 -17.18
CA ALA A 95 24.86 -5.06 -17.00
C ALA A 95 25.53 -5.45 -15.67
N SER A 96 26.24 -4.51 -15.01
CA SER A 96 26.80 -4.73 -13.68
C SER A 96 25.73 -4.94 -12.59
N VAL A 97 24.48 -4.56 -12.85
CA VAL A 97 23.35 -4.77 -11.94
C VAL A 97 22.67 -6.08 -12.30
N THR A 98 22.96 -7.14 -11.53
CA THR A 98 22.26 -8.41 -11.68
C THR A 98 21.04 -8.42 -10.78
N VAL A 99 19.86 -8.54 -11.39
CA VAL A 99 18.59 -8.60 -10.69
C VAL A 99 18.26 -10.06 -10.38
N LEU A 100 18.08 -10.37 -9.11
CA LEU A 100 17.73 -11.69 -8.62
C LEU A 100 16.30 -11.65 -8.06
N ALA A 101 15.48 -12.60 -8.48
CA ALA A 101 14.20 -12.83 -7.83
C ALA A 101 14.45 -13.28 -6.39
N ALA A 102 13.89 -12.55 -5.42
CA ALA A 102 13.99 -12.94 -4.01
C ALA A 102 12.80 -13.80 -3.61
N SER A 103 13.01 -14.73 -2.69
CA SER A 103 11.90 -15.52 -2.13
C SER A 103 10.96 -14.59 -1.36
N PRO A 104 9.63 -14.64 -1.63
CA PRO A 104 8.68 -13.85 -0.87
C PRO A 104 8.79 -14.12 0.62
N CYS A 105 8.75 -13.08 1.44
CA CYS A 105 8.82 -13.21 2.90
C CYS A 105 7.52 -12.76 3.56
N THR A 106 7.33 -13.15 4.82
CA THR A 106 6.21 -12.68 5.63
C THR A 106 6.71 -11.72 6.70
N VAL A 107 6.09 -10.54 6.76
CA VAL A 107 6.31 -9.50 7.76
C VAL A 107 5.10 -9.50 8.70
N ILE A 108 5.36 -9.34 10.00
CA ILE A 108 4.36 -9.16 11.04
C ILE A 108 4.28 -7.67 11.36
N PHE A 109 3.07 -7.15 11.47
CA PHE A 109 2.77 -5.76 11.79
C PHE A 109 1.90 -5.70 13.04
N ASP A 110 2.43 -5.09 14.09
CA ASP A 110 1.70 -4.81 15.33
C ASP A 110 0.64 -3.72 15.11
N ARG A 111 -0.56 -3.97 15.63
CA ARG A 111 -1.75 -3.11 15.45
C ARG A 111 -1.92 -2.10 16.59
N THR A 112 -1.13 -2.20 17.65
CA THR A 112 -1.19 -1.26 18.78
C THR A 112 -0.27 -0.06 18.55
N THR A 113 0.98 -0.28 18.12
CA THR A 113 2.00 0.77 17.99
C THR A 113 2.66 0.84 16.61
N GLY A 114 2.39 -0.13 15.73
CA GLY A 114 2.86 -0.11 14.35
C GLY A 114 4.26 -0.69 14.17
N GLN A 115 4.72 -1.48 15.13
CA GLN A 115 6.02 -2.16 15.02
C GLN A 115 5.99 -3.24 13.93
N LEU A 116 7.14 -3.46 13.31
CA LEU A 116 7.31 -4.46 12.27
C LEU A 116 8.38 -5.47 12.67
N ALA A 117 8.18 -6.72 12.27
CA ALA A 117 9.15 -7.80 12.48
C ALA A 117 9.05 -8.85 11.38
N ARG A 118 10.10 -9.66 11.21
CA ARG A 118 10.02 -10.84 10.33
C ARG A 118 9.18 -11.93 11.01
N ARG A 119 8.52 -12.78 10.21
CA ARG A 119 7.77 -13.93 10.73
C ARG A 119 8.59 -14.85 11.66
N GLY A 120 9.90 -14.98 11.41
CA GLY A 120 10.78 -15.82 12.24
C GLY A 120 11.21 -15.17 13.57
N GLU A 121 10.96 -13.88 13.76
CA GLU A 121 11.38 -13.14 14.95
C GLU A 121 10.29 -13.12 16.04
N VAL A 122 9.03 -13.37 15.67
CA VAL A 122 7.90 -13.28 16.60
C VAL A 122 6.97 -14.48 16.46
N PRO A 123 6.79 -15.30 17.50
CA PRO A 123 5.78 -16.35 17.49
C PRO A 123 4.39 -15.72 17.53
N THR A 124 3.47 -16.26 16.73
CA THR A 124 2.08 -15.77 16.68
C THR A 124 1.09 -16.92 16.81
N VAL A 125 0.02 -16.70 17.57
CA VAL A 125 -1.08 -17.66 17.76
C VAL A 125 -2.33 -17.20 16.99
N VAL A 126 -3.19 -18.16 16.62
CA VAL A 126 -4.50 -17.82 16.05
C VAL A 126 -5.47 -17.39 17.15
N GLU A 127 -6.53 -16.67 16.79
CA GLU A 127 -7.58 -16.19 17.71
C GLU A 127 -8.13 -17.29 18.64
N LYS A 128 -8.39 -18.49 18.10
CA LYS A 128 -8.87 -19.63 18.89
C LYS A 128 -7.87 -20.10 19.96
N GLU A 129 -6.59 -20.03 19.67
CA GLU A 129 -5.50 -20.41 20.60
C GLU A 129 -5.19 -19.29 21.58
N ALA A 130 -5.45 -18.04 21.19
CA ALA A 130 -5.17 -16.86 22.00
C ALA A 130 -6.02 -16.82 23.28
N ARG A 131 -7.19 -17.49 23.31
CA ARG A 131 -8.10 -17.49 24.47
C ARG A 131 -8.41 -16.07 24.96
N LEU A 132 -9.01 -15.27 24.07
CA LEU A 132 -9.41 -13.88 24.35
C LEU A 132 -10.38 -13.76 25.53
N ASP A 133 -11.02 -14.87 25.93
CA ASP A 133 -11.84 -14.99 27.13
C ASP A 133 -11.03 -14.94 28.44
N LEU A 134 -9.75 -15.31 28.39
CA LEU A 134 -8.88 -15.44 29.56
C LEU A 134 -7.73 -14.43 29.58
N ASN A 135 -7.28 -13.98 28.41
CA ASN A 135 -6.09 -13.14 28.28
C ASN A 135 -6.51 -11.76 27.77
N PRO A 136 -6.21 -10.67 28.53
CA PRO A 136 -6.50 -9.32 28.06
C PRO A 136 -5.64 -8.97 26.84
N CYS A 137 -6.12 -8.05 26.01
CA CYS A 137 -5.50 -7.68 24.74
C CYS A 137 -5.20 -6.18 24.72
N THR A 138 -4.04 -5.79 24.16
CA THR A 138 -3.75 -4.38 23.89
C THR A 138 -4.72 -3.83 22.84
N PRO A 139 -5.06 -2.53 22.88
CA PRO A 139 -6.00 -1.95 21.94
C PRO A 139 -5.45 -1.97 20.50
N GLU A 140 -6.32 -2.23 19.53
CA GLU A 140 -6.03 -2.01 18.12
C GLU A 140 -6.15 -0.51 17.82
N ARG A 141 -5.02 0.18 17.66
CA ARG A 141 -4.98 1.62 17.34
C ARG A 141 -4.77 1.89 15.85
N ILE A 142 -4.10 0.97 15.16
CA ILE A 142 -3.76 1.12 13.76
C ILE A 142 -4.61 0.17 12.94
N LEU A 143 -5.59 0.73 12.24
CA LEU A 143 -6.56 -0.05 11.47
C LEU A 143 -6.10 -0.32 10.02
N ARG A 144 -5.12 0.42 9.50
CA ARG A 144 -4.63 0.31 8.11
C ARG A 144 -4.19 -1.12 7.75
N THR A 145 -4.64 -1.63 6.61
CA THR A 145 -4.36 -2.98 6.10
C THR A 145 -3.31 -2.95 5.00
N SER A 146 -2.59 -1.83 4.89
CA SER A 146 -1.49 -1.63 3.97
C SER A 146 -0.17 -1.35 4.71
N LEU A 147 0.94 -1.75 4.09
CA LEU A 147 2.30 -1.44 4.56
C LEU A 147 3.03 -0.64 3.49
N ASP A 148 3.75 0.39 3.94
CA ASP A 148 4.61 1.19 3.08
C ASP A 148 5.92 0.43 2.79
N GLU A 149 6.34 0.44 1.52
CA GLU A 149 7.55 -0.23 1.04
C GLU A 149 8.81 0.19 1.82
N SER A 150 8.91 1.47 2.20
CA SER A 150 10.05 2.00 2.95
C SER A 150 10.13 1.46 4.38
N GLN A 151 8.97 1.17 4.99
CA GLN A 151 8.90 0.63 6.36
C GLN A 151 9.40 -0.82 6.39
N ILE A 152 9.10 -1.60 5.34
CA ILE A 152 9.44 -3.02 5.29
C ILE A 152 10.80 -3.31 4.65
N GLN A 153 11.37 -2.39 3.87
CA GLN A 153 12.61 -2.62 3.11
C GLN A 153 13.76 -3.17 3.97
N LYS A 154 13.90 -2.67 5.20
CA LYS A 154 14.96 -3.11 6.15
C LYS A 154 14.74 -4.54 6.66
N LEU A 155 13.51 -5.03 6.62
CA LEU A 155 13.12 -6.37 7.07
C LEU A 155 13.22 -7.41 5.97
N LEU A 156 13.47 -7.02 4.71
CA LEU A 156 13.54 -7.99 3.62
C LEU A 156 14.89 -8.72 3.64
N PRO A 157 14.90 -10.06 3.65
CA PRO A 157 16.13 -10.85 3.53
C PRO A 157 16.91 -10.51 2.26
N ARG A 158 18.23 -10.39 2.35
CA ARG A 158 19.07 -10.17 1.17
C ARG A 158 20.48 -10.73 1.37
N PRO A 159 21.12 -11.26 0.31
CA PRO A 159 22.54 -11.64 0.36
C PRO A 159 23.42 -10.44 0.70
N SER A 160 24.61 -10.70 1.27
CA SER A 160 25.62 -9.65 1.47
C SER A 160 25.97 -8.98 0.15
N GLY A 161 26.06 -7.64 0.15
CA GLY A 161 26.31 -6.84 -1.05
C GLY A 161 25.11 -6.66 -1.99
N ALA A 162 23.95 -7.29 -1.72
CA ALA A 162 22.72 -7.06 -2.45
C ALA A 162 21.90 -5.92 -1.81
N TRP A 163 21.13 -5.21 -2.62
CA TRP A 163 20.16 -4.20 -2.19
C TRP A 163 18.76 -4.54 -2.70
N VAL A 164 17.73 -4.02 -2.04
CA VAL A 164 16.34 -4.24 -2.47
C VAL A 164 16.06 -3.31 -3.64
N ARG A 165 15.80 -3.88 -4.82
CA ARG A 165 15.57 -3.14 -6.05
C ARG A 165 14.15 -2.59 -6.13
N SER A 166 13.18 -3.46 -5.89
CA SER A 166 11.77 -3.15 -5.92
C SER A 166 11.07 -4.01 -4.90
N ILE A 167 9.98 -3.48 -4.36
CA ILE A 167 9.09 -4.17 -3.45
C ILE A 167 7.72 -4.16 -4.11
N ASP A 168 7.13 -5.32 -4.32
CA ASP A 168 5.76 -5.39 -4.79
C ASP A 168 4.82 -5.01 -3.63
N ARG A 169 3.58 -4.63 -3.96
CA ARG A 169 2.59 -4.27 -2.95
C ARG A 169 2.45 -5.40 -1.90
N PRO A 170 2.71 -5.12 -0.61
CA PRO A 170 2.50 -6.09 0.45
C PRO A 170 1.06 -6.58 0.45
N ARG A 171 0.87 -7.90 0.49
CA ARG A 171 -0.46 -8.51 0.52
C ARG A 171 -0.78 -8.96 1.94
N LEU A 172 -1.88 -8.49 2.49
CA LEU A 172 -2.38 -8.97 3.78
C LEU A 172 -2.71 -10.47 3.67
N VAL A 173 -2.09 -11.28 4.53
CA VAL A 173 -2.31 -12.73 4.62
C VAL A 173 -3.35 -13.05 5.70
N THR A 174 -3.25 -12.37 6.84
CA THR A 174 -4.14 -12.58 7.98
C THR A 174 -4.22 -11.30 8.79
N PHE A 175 -5.44 -10.87 9.10
CA PHE A 175 -5.74 -9.61 9.80
C PHE A 175 -5.75 -9.75 11.33
N ARG A 176 -5.92 -10.98 11.86
CA ARG A 176 -6.11 -11.24 13.28
C ARG A 176 -5.28 -12.43 13.76
N ARG A 177 -4.05 -12.14 14.17
CA ARG A 177 -3.25 -13.03 15.01
C ARG A 177 -2.82 -12.30 16.25
N TYR A 178 -2.27 -13.03 17.20
CA TYR A 178 -1.82 -12.46 18.45
C TYR A 178 -0.39 -12.88 18.75
N VAL A 179 0.38 -11.97 19.30
CA VAL A 179 1.63 -12.28 20.00
C VAL A 179 1.28 -12.42 21.47
N ALA A 180 1.56 -13.59 22.05
CA ALA A 180 1.34 -13.83 23.46
C ALA A 180 2.57 -13.38 24.25
N VAL A 181 2.39 -12.36 25.09
CA VAL A 181 3.46 -11.79 25.93
C VAL A 181 3.20 -12.17 27.37
N ARG A 182 4.17 -12.82 28.00
CA ARG A 182 4.14 -13.07 29.45
C ARG A 182 4.54 -11.79 30.17
N VAL A 183 3.71 -11.36 31.10
CA VAL A 183 3.90 -10.15 31.91
C VAL A 183 4.07 -10.57 33.37
N ASP A 184 5.16 -10.09 33.97
CA ASP A 184 5.34 -10.05 35.42
C ASP A 184 5.26 -8.58 35.87
N LEU A 185 4.21 -8.24 36.60
CA LEU A 185 3.98 -6.89 37.10
C LEU A 185 4.87 -6.54 38.29
N ALA A 186 5.30 -7.54 39.08
CA ALA A 186 6.16 -7.32 40.23
C ALA A 186 7.60 -7.01 39.79
N GLU A 187 8.10 -7.70 38.77
CA GLU A 187 9.44 -7.51 38.22
C GLU A 187 9.50 -6.49 37.07
N GLN A 188 8.35 -5.94 36.65
CA GLN A 188 8.22 -5.13 35.43
C GLN A 188 8.91 -5.78 34.22
N SER A 189 8.70 -7.08 34.08
CA SER A 189 9.35 -7.88 33.04
C SER A 189 8.33 -8.36 32.00
N LEU A 190 8.77 -8.31 30.74
CA LEU A 190 8.02 -8.79 29.59
C LEU A 190 8.83 -9.85 28.90
N VAL A 191 8.15 -10.93 28.52
CA VAL A 191 8.78 -11.99 27.79
C VAL A 191 7.91 -12.44 26.62
N GLY A 192 8.54 -12.77 25.49
CA GLY A 192 7.85 -13.21 24.26
C GLY A 192 7.68 -12.07 23.25
N LEU A 193 8.21 -10.89 23.56
CA LEU A 193 8.22 -9.71 22.71
C LEU A 193 9.61 -9.54 22.05
N PRO A 194 9.72 -9.12 20.77
CA PRO A 194 11.01 -8.82 20.16
C PRO A 194 11.71 -7.65 20.85
N ARG A 195 13.04 -7.68 20.98
CA ARG A 195 13.82 -6.61 21.63
C ARG A 195 13.48 -5.21 21.11
N GLY A 196 13.40 -5.04 19.79
CA GLY A 196 13.07 -3.76 19.16
C GLY A 196 11.64 -3.25 19.41
N TRP A 197 10.73 -4.10 19.91
CA TRP A 197 9.34 -3.73 20.17
C TRP A 197 9.10 -3.29 21.62
N HIS A 198 10.04 -3.57 22.54
CA HIS A 198 9.82 -3.33 23.97
C HIS A 198 9.56 -1.87 24.29
N GLN A 199 10.37 -0.96 23.76
CA GLN A 199 10.22 0.48 24.05
C GLN A 199 8.83 1.00 23.64
N ALA A 200 8.28 0.51 22.54
CA ALA A 200 6.99 0.96 22.03
C ALA A 200 5.80 0.28 22.72
N LEU A 201 5.86 -1.04 22.90
CA LEU A 201 4.71 -1.83 23.36
C LEU A 201 4.66 -2.06 24.87
N ALA A 202 5.78 -1.92 25.58
CA ALA A 202 5.80 -2.25 27.01
C ALA A 202 4.82 -1.42 27.85
N PRO A 203 4.71 -0.09 27.68
CA PRO A 203 3.77 0.71 28.48
C PRO A 203 2.32 0.24 28.31
N GLU A 204 1.91 -0.04 27.08
CA GLU A 204 0.55 -0.51 26.76
C GLU A 204 0.28 -1.91 27.34
N ILE A 205 1.26 -2.81 27.24
CA ILE A 205 1.14 -4.17 27.78
C ILE A 205 1.04 -4.14 29.32
N PHE A 206 1.85 -3.31 30.00
CA PHE A 206 1.79 -3.17 31.45
C PHE A 206 0.50 -2.50 31.90
N ALA A 207 0.02 -1.46 31.21
CA ALA A 207 -1.25 -0.81 31.54
C ALA A 207 -2.43 -1.79 31.48
N VAL A 208 -2.51 -2.58 30.41
CA VAL A 208 -3.54 -3.61 30.24
C VAL A 208 -3.43 -4.72 31.28
N ALA A 209 -2.20 -5.12 31.63
CA ALA A 209 -1.97 -6.09 32.69
C ALA A 209 -2.39 -5.55 34.08
N ALA A 210 -1.99 -4.33 34.44
CA ALA A 210 -2.32 -3.73 35.73
C ALA A 210 -3.84 -3.59 35.91
N GLN A 211 -4.53 -3.09 34.88
CA GLN A 211 -5.99 -2.99 34.87
C GLN A 211 -6.65 -4.36 35.11
N ARG A 212 -6.15 -5.41 34.44
CA ARG A 212 -6.70 -6.76 34.61
C ARG A 212 -6.48 -7.31 36.03
N GLN A 213 -5.33 -7.04 36.64
CA GLN A 213 -5.06 -7.45 38.01
C GLN A 213 -6.01 -6.75 39.00
N GLU A 214 -6.27 -5.45 38.83
CA GLU A 214 -7.23 -4.71 39.64
C GLU A 214 -8.66 -5.25 39.51
N GLU A 215 -9.09 -5.62 38.29
CA GLU A 215 -10.38 -6.26 38.05
C GLU A 215 -10.52 -7.61 38.78
N ASP A 216 -9.46 -8.43 38.75
CA ASP A 216 -9.46 -9.74 39.41
C ASP A 216 -9.39 -9.61 40.95
N GLU A 217 -8.71 -8.59 41.49
CA GLU A 217 -8.66 -8.29 42.93
C GLU A 217 -9.96 -7.64 43.43
N GLY A 218 -10.56 -6.73 42.64
CA GLY A 218 -11.81 -6.04 42.94
C GLY A 218 -13.06 -6.91 42.74
N GLY A 219 -12.96 -7.99 41.96
CA GLY A 219 -14.04 -8.95 41.72
C GLY A 219 -14.39 -9.85 42.90
N VAL A 220 -13.63 -9.78 44.00
CA VAL A 220 -13.86 -10.58 45.22
C VAL A 220 -14.66 -9.80 46.25
N THR A 221 -15.98 -9.69 46.03
CA THR A 221 -17.03 -9.80 47.07
C THR A 221 -18.43 -9.73 46.44
N PHE A 222 -18.76 -10.68 45.56
CA PHE A 222 -20.17 -11.08 45.46
C PHE A 222 -20.42 -12.09 46.58
N GLU A 223 -20.86 -11.58 47.75
CA GLU A 223 -21.55 -12.41 48.73
C GLU A 223 -22.59 -13.24 47.98
N HIS A 224 -22.49 -14.55 48.08
CA HIS A 224 -23.54 -15.48 47.70
C HIS A 224 -24.78 -15.13 48.52
N VAL A 225 -25.61 -14.21 48.01
CA VAL A 225 -26.97 -14.02 48.50
C VAL A 225 -27.73 -15.26 48.10
N ALA A 226 -27.92 -16.12 49.10
CA ALA A 226 -28.67 -17.35 49.03
C ALA A 226 -29.99 -17.16 48.28
N GLU A 227 -30.23 -18.06 47.34
CA GLU A 227 -31.44 -18.22 46.57
C GLU A 227 -32.71 -18.11 47.43
N LYS A 228 -33.60 -17.19 47.06
CA LYS A 228 -35.05 -17.33 47.33
C LYS A 228 -35.80 -17.33 46.01
N SER A 229 -36.22 -18.54 45.65
CA SER A 229 -37.42 -19.00 44.94
C SER A 229 -38.04 -18.21 43.77
N PRO A 230 -38.60 -18.94 42.78
CA PRO A 230 -39.03 -18.37 41.50
C PRO A 230 -40.43 -17.75 41.58
N VAL A 231 -40.60 -16.59 40.94
CA VAL A 231 -41.91 -16.02 40.61
C VAL A 231 -42.29 -16.44 39.20
N ALA A 232 -43.50 -17.00 39.09
CA ALA A 232 -44.14 -17.45 37.87
C ALA A 232 -44.31 -16.32 36.84
N VAL A 233 -43.88 -16.57 35.60
CA VAL A 233 -44.21 -15.72 34.45
C VAL A 233 -45.40 -16.32 33.73
N VAL A 234 -46.47 -15.54 33.70
CA VAL A 234 -47.74 -15.76 33.03
C VAL A 234 -47.55 -15.72 31.51
N ALA A 235 -48.12 -16.73 30.84
CA ALA A 235 -48.20 -16.85 29.40
C ALA A 235 -49.29 -15.93 28.82
N THR A 236 -48.92 -15.14 27.81
CA THR A 236 -49.80 -14.63 26.75
C THR A 236 -48.96 -14.74 25.47
N GLY A 237 -49.32 -15.50 24.44
CA GLY A 237 -50.61 -15.57 23.77
C GLY A 237 -50.49 -14.82 22.45
N ARG A 238 -49.97 -15.45 21.39
CA ARG A 238 -50.11 -14.92 20.02
C ARG A 238 -50.28 -16.04 19.01
N GLY A 239 -51.41 -15.96 18.31
CA GLY A 239 -51.98 -16.99 17.47
C GLY A 239 -51.26 -17.17 16.14
N VAL A 240 -51.36 -18.41 15.67
CA VAL A 240 -51.04 -18.86 14.33
C VAL A 240 -52.30 -18.71 13.48
N THR A 241 -52.22 -17.95 12.40
CA THR A 241 -53.17 -18.06 11.28
C THR A 241 -52.40 -18.53 10.06
N ALA A 242 -52.74 -19.73 9.61
CA ALA A 242 -52.36 -20.26 8.32
C ALA A 242 -53.42 -19.87 7.28
N THR A 243 -52.97 -19.43 6.10
CA THR A 243 -53.74 -19.60 4.86
C THR A 243 -52.78 -19.66 3.67
N ALA A 244 -53.10 -20.60 2.78
CA ALA A 244 -52.49 -20.88 1.48
C ALA A 244 -52.45 -19.62 0.58
N GLU A 245 -51.66 -19.53 -0.49
CA GLU A 245 -51.85 -20.26 -1.75
C GLU A 245 -50.75 -19.88 -2.76
N GLN A 246 -50.58 -20.73 -3.78
CA GLN A 246 -50.06 -20.48 -5.14
C GLN A 246 -48.54 -20.48 -5.41
N ALA A 247 -48.14 -21.60 -6.04
CA ALA A 247 -47.01 -21.71 -6.97
C ALA A 247 -47.29 -20.93 -8.27
N PRO A 248 -46.26 -20.55 -9.05
CA PRO A 248 -45.85 -21.42 -10.16
C PRO A 248 -44.36 -21.36 -10.55
N GLY A 249 -43.95 -22.32 -11.40
CA GLY A 249 -42.98 -22.03 -12.47
C GLY A 249 -41.56 -22.56 -12.26
N ALA A 250 -41.32 -23.80 -12.70
CA ALA A 250 -39.97 -24.30 -12.99
C ALA A 250 -39.39 -23.63 -14.24
N PRO A 251 -38.08 -23.31 -14.29
CA PRO A 251 -37.37 -23.15 -15.54
C PRO A 251 -36.45 -24.36 -15.81
N GLY A 252 -36.36 -24.68 -17.09
CA GLY A 252 -35.77 -25.89 -17.61
C GLY A 252 -34.26 -25.96 -17.56
N THR A 253 -33.80 -27.20 -17.60
CA THR A 253 -32.42 -27.66 -17.77
C THR A 253 -31.83 -27.19 -19.10
N PRO A 254 -30.66 -26.54 -19.14
CA PRO A 254 -29.89 -26.39 -20.37
C PRO A 254 -28.98 -27.60 -20.63
N PRO A 255 -28.68 -27.91 -21.90
CA PRO A 255 -27.97 -29.12 -22.31
C PRO A 255 -26.44 -29.01 -22.18
N SER A 256 -25.82 -30.17 -21.94
CA SER A 256 -24.38 -30.42 -21.98
C SER A 256 -23.72 -29.97 -23.29
N PRO A 257 -22.51 -29.39 -23.25
CA PRO A 257 -21.70 -29.25 -24.45
C PRO A 257 -20.82 -30.48 -24.72
N VAL A 258 -20.63 -30.66 -26.02
CA VAL A 258 -20.01 -31.76 -26.75
C VAL A 258 -18.48 -31.68 -26.75
N ALA A 259 -17.88 -32.88 -26.72
CA ALA A 259 -16.57 -33.31 -27.22
C ALA A 259 -15.37 -32.33 -27.18
N SER A 260 -14.43 -32.70 -26.31
CA SER A 260 -13.05 -32.25 -26.26
C SER A 260 -12.27 -32.63 -27.54
N ALA A 261 -11.66 -31.64 -28.19
CA ALA A 261 -10.66 -31.83 -29.23
C ALA A 261 -9.26 -32.04 -28.62
N SER A 262 -8.52 -32.97 -29.20
CA SER A 262 -7.14 -33.38 -28.85
C SER A 262 -6.12 -32.23 -28.87
N PRO A 263 -5.12 -32.22 -27.97
CA PRO A 263 -3.95 -31.37 -28.15
C PRO A 263 -2.88 -32.08 -29.00
N VAL A 264 -2.45 -31.38 -30.04
CA VAL A 264 -1.26 -31.68 -30.86
C VAL A 264 -0.01 -31.42 -30.01
N ALA A 265 0.85 -32.44 -29.91
CA ALA A 265 2.15 -32.35 -29.27
C ALA A 265 3.15 -31.51 -30.07
N PRO A 266 3.96 -30.63 -29.45
CA PRO A 266 5.15 -30.10 -30.09
C PRO A 266 6.36 -31.00 -29.85
N ARG A 267 7.05 -31.29 -30.96
CA ARG A 267 8.34 -31.99 -31.05
C ARG A 267 9.40 -31.33 -30.15
N ALA A 268 10.02 -32.12 -29.28
CA ALA A 268 11.24 -31.77 -28.58
C ALA A 268 12.44 -31.87 -29.54
N GLY A 269 13.09 -30.74 -29.81
CA GLY A 269 14.39 -30.66 -30.48
C GLY A 269 15.51 -30.88 -29.46
N ALA A 270 16.34 -31.87 -29.72
CA ALA A 270 17.55 -32.19 -28.97
C ALA A 270 18.58 -31.07 -29.11
N THR A 271 19.14 -30.61 -27.98
CA THR A 271 20.39 -29.84 -27.95
C THR A 271 21.36 -30.46 -26.96
N ALA A 272 22.61 -30.51 -27.42
CA ALA A 272 23.71 -31.30 -26.92
C ALA A 272 24.22 -30.86 -25.55
N GLY A 273 24.78 -31.84 -24.83
CA GLY A 273 25.26 -31.71 -23.46
C GLY A 273 26.52 -30.87 -23.30
N ALA A 274 26.62 -30.29 -22.10
CA ALA A 274 27.84 -29.79 -21.49
C ALA A 274 28.01 -30.46 -20.11
N PRO A 275 29.24 -30.75 -19.68
CA PRO A 275 29.52 -31.65 -18.56
C PRO A 275 29.21 -31.03 -17.19
N ARG A 276 28.55 -31.83 -16.33
CA ARG A 276 28.32 -31.55 -14.91
C ARG A 276 29.62 -31.73 -14.13
N ILE A 277 30.02 -30.70 -13.41
CA ILE A 277 31.06 -30.73 -12.38
C ILE A 277 30.41 -31.19 -11.08
N THR A 278 30.92 -32.29 -10.53
CA THR A 278 30.54 -32.87 -9.24
C THR A 278 31.13 -32.05 -8.09
N PRO A 279 30.35 -31.56 -7.11
CA PRO A 279 30.92 -31.02 -5.88
C PRO A 279 31.22 -32.14 -4.88
N LEU A 280 32.43 -32.05 -4.32
CA LEU A 280 32.97 -32.88 -3.25
C LEU A 280 32.08 -32.88 -2.00
N LEU A 281 31.80 -34.08 -1.50
CA LEU A 281 31.24 -34.34 -0.18
C LEU A 281 32.21 -33.89 0.92
N ILE A 282 31.74 -32.98 1.79
CA ILE A 282 32.38 -32.71 3.09
C ILE A 282 31.71 -33.60 4.15
N ALA A 283 32.57 -34.28 4.90
CA ALA A 283 32.23 -35.27 5.91
C ALA A 283 31.36 -34.69 7.04
N GLN A 284 30.31 -35.44 7.39
CA GLN A 284 29.51 -35.27 8.59
C GLN A 284 30.31 -35.77 9.81
N ARG A 285 30.49 -34.92 10.82
CA ARG A 285 30.98 -35.31 12.15
C ARG A 285 29.79 -35.54 13.08
N GLY A 286 29.85 -36.66 13.80
CA GLY A 286 28.75 -37.31 14.51
C GLY A 286 28.16 -36.53 15.68
N GLY A 287 26.89 -36.85 15.93
CA GLY A 287 26.21 -36.55 17.19
C GLY A 287 26.41 -37.65 18.22
N PRO A 288 26.24 -37.35 19.52
CA PRO A 288 25.94 -38.34 20.54
C PRO A 288 24.41 -38.47 20.78
N SER A 289 23.93 -39.70 20.86
CA SER A 289 22.57 -40.05 21.28
C SER A 289 22.33 -39.77 22.78
N PRO A 290 21.06 -39.54 23.20
CA PRO A 290 20.73 -39.07 24.53
C PRO A 290 20.56 -40.20 25.56
N GLY A 291 20.96 -39.92 26.79
CA GLY A 291 20.70 -40.73 27.97
C GLY A 291 19.25 -40.57 28.45
N SER A 292 18.64 -41.73 28.75
CA SER A 292 17.33 -41.92 29.32
C SER A 292 17.30 -41.53 30.81
N ALA A 293 16.32 -40.73 31.24
CA ALA A 293 15.95 -40.61 32.65
C ALA A 293 14.46 -40.28 32.83
N ALA A 294 13.94 -40.77 33.96
CA ALA A 294 12.55 -41.01 34.37
C ALA A 294 11.53 -39.85 34.31
N ARG A 295 10.27 -40.23 34.09
CA ARG A 295 9.04 -39.42 34.26
C ARG A 295 8.64 -39.26 35.74
N PRO A 296 8.14 -38.09 36.14
CA PRO A 296 7.10 -37.96 37.17
C PRO A 296 5.72 -37.60 36.56
N SER A 297 4.66 -37.99 37.28
CA SER A 297 3.24 -37.85 36.96
C SER A 297 2.73 -36.39 37.03
N PRO A 298 1.56 -36.06 36.41
CA PRO A 298 1.20 -34.68 36.10
C PRO A 298 0.46 -33.99 37.25
N SER A 299 0.89 -32.78 37.57
CA SER A 299 0.06 -31.75 38.21
C SER A 299 -0.53 -30.86 37.10
N ALA A 300 -1.77 -30.40 37.26
CA ALA A 300 -2.50 -29.63 36.26
C ALA A 300 -1.78 -28.32 35.93
N ALA A 301 -1.04 -28.30 34.81
CA ALA A 301 -0.25 -27.17 34.38
C ALA A 301 -0.97 -26.39 33.26
N ILE A 302 -1.05 -25.08 33.44
CA ILE A 302 -1.32 -24.08 32.40
C ILE A 302 -0.34 -24.33 31.24
N PRO A 303 -0.75 -24.28 29.96
CA PRO A 303 0.14 -24.55 28.83
C PRO A 303 1.35 -23.60 28.87
N ALA A 304 2.52 -24.16 29.17
CA ALA A 304 3.77 -23.43 29.27
C ALA A 304 4.35 -23.19 27.87
N PHE A 305 4.53 -21.91 27.51
CA PHE A 305 5.26 -21.48 26.33
C PHE A 305 6.78 -21.58 26.62
N PRO A 306 7.56 -22.47 25.96
CA PRO A 306 8.93 -22.80 26.39
C PRO A 306 10.04 -21.82 26.00
N TRP A 307 9.74 -20.78 25.22
CA TRP A 307 10.74 -19.88 24.61
C TRP A 307 10.93 -18.56 25.37
N LEU A 308 10.59 -18.53 26.66
CA LEU A 308 10.38 -17.31 27.46
C LEU A 308 11.47 -17.06 28.54
N ASP A 309 12.68 -17.63 28.44
CA ASP A 309 13.65 -17.62 29.56
C ASP A 309 15.04 -17.05 29.19
N GLU A 310 15.16 -15.76 28.80
CA GLU A 310 16.47 -15.09 28.64
C GLU A 310 16.50 -13.64 29.19
N GLU A 311 17.54 -13.31 29.97
CA GLU A 311 17.68 -12.08 30.78
C GLU A 311 18.09 -10.81 30.00
N ARG A 312 17.85 -9.66 30.64
CA ARG A 312 17.57 -8.33 30.07
C ARG A 312 18.36 -7.22 30.83
N PRO A 313 18.70 -6.07 30.20
CA PRO A 313 19.10 -4.84 30.90
C PRO A 313 18.12 -3.66 30.67
N GLU A 314 18.10 -2.71 31.62
CA GLU A 314 17.09 -1.64 31.86
C GLU A 314 17.44 -0.25 31.27
N TRP A 315 16.47 0.45 30.65
CA TRP A 315 16.38 1.94 30.59
C TRP A 315 15.03 2.46 30.00
N ALA A 316 14.79 3.78 30.17
CA ALA A 316 13.51 4.48 30.41
C ALA A 316 12.73 5.11 29.20
N GLU A 317 11.53 5.66 29.52
CA GLU A 317 10.30 5.94 28.72
C GLU A 317 10.17 7.33 28.04
N ASP A 318 9.30 7.41 26.99
CA ASP A 318 8.56 8.60 26.49
C ASP A 318 7.38 8.20 25.54
N THR A 319 6.28 8.99 25.48
CA THR A 319 4.94 8.69 24.89
C THR A 319 4.69 9.31 23.48
N TYR A 320 3.87 8.69 22.58
CA TYR A 320 3.59 9.15 21.19
C TYR A 320 2.10 9.13 20.73
N PRO A 321 1.64 10.06 19.85
CA PRO A 321 0.26 10.14 19.29
C PRO A 321 0.04 9.41 17.93
N PRO A 322 -1.23 9.20 17.48
CA PRO A 322 -1.60 8.47 16.24
C PRO A 322 -1.24 9.17 14.92
N LEU A 323 -1.04 8.38 13.85
CA LEU A 323 -0.54 8.78 12.52
C LEU A 323 -1.65 9.38 11.61
N SER A 324 -2.24 10.52 11.98
CA SER A 324 -3.02 11.34 11.03
C SER A 324 -2.08 12.11 10.10
N SER A 325 -2.45 12.28 8.83
CA SER A 325 -1.70 13.16 7.93
C SER A 325 -2.39 14.51 7.83
N GLU A 326 -1.64 15.55 7.51
CA GLU A 326 -2.18 16.89 7.35
C GLU A 326 -2.44 17.20 5.87
N ALA A 327 -3.63 17.69 5.56
CA ALA A 327 -4.01 18.12 4.21
C ALA A 327 -4.62 19.52 4.22
N VAL A 328 -4.48 20.24 3.11
CA VAL A 328 -5.16 21.53 2.93
C VAL A 328 -6.56 21.24 2.39
N LEU A 329 -7.59 21.70 3.09
CA LEU A 329 -8.98 21.54 2.64
C LEU A 329 -9.40 22.75 1.79
N PHE A 330 -9.67 22.51 0.50
CA PHE A 330 -10.15 23.58 -0.39
C PHE A 330 -11.68 23.70 -0.33
N SER A 331 -12.40 22.59 -0.51
CA SER A 331 -13.86 22.59 -0.49
C SER A 331 -14.47 21.19 -0.32
N ALA A 332 -15.72 21.13 0.12
CA ALA A 332 -16.59 19.97 -0.06
C ALA A 332 -17.43 20.16 -1.33
N VAL A 333 -17.51 19.14 -2.17
CA VAL A 333 -18.17 19.18 -3.48
C VAL A 333 -19.41 18.29 -3.41
N SER A 334 -20.55 18.78 -3.89
CA SER A 334 -21.82 18.06 -3.89
C SER A 334 -22.62 18.41 -5.13
N GLY A 335 -23.32 17.43 -5.72
CA GLY A 335 -24.13 17.63 -6.92
C GLY A 335 -23.35 17.49 -8.23
N ALA A 336 -24.02 17.03 -9.29
CA ALA A 336 -23.35 16.68 -10.55
C ALA A 336 -22.71 17.88 -11.25
N LYS A 337 -23.31 19.07 -11.16
CA LYS A 337 -22.84 20.29 -11.84
C LYS A 337 -21.51 20.78 -11.29
N GLU A 338 -21.36 20.75 -9.97
CA GLU A 338 -20.16 21.17 -9.25
C GLU A 338 -19.00 20.23 -9.55
N HIS A 339 -19.27 18.91 -9.61
CA HIS A 339 -18.27 17.93 -10.04
C HIS A 339 -17.89 18.12 -11.52
N ASP A 340 -18.85 18.35 -12.41
CA ASP A 340 -18.56 18.63 -13.82
C ASP A 340 -17.70 19.90 -13.98
N HIS A 341 -18.01 20.96 -13.23
CA HIS A 341 -17.20 22.19 -13.24
C HIS A 341 -15.75 21.91 -12.82
N LEU A 342 -15.55 21.15 -11.75
CA LEU A 342 -14.24 20.81 -11.23
C LEU A 342 -13.44 19.90 -12.18
N LEU A 343 -14.11 18.96 -12.86
CA LEU A 343 -13.48 18.13 -13.89
C LEU A 343 -13.01 18.97 -15.08
N LEU A 344 -13.85 19.88 -15.57
CA LEU A 344 -13.50 20.78 -16.68
C LEU A 344 -12.39 21.75 -16.27
N GLU A 345 -12.41 22.25 -15.03
CA GLU A 345 -11.35 23.08 -14.49
C GLU A 345 -10.02 22.30 -14.43
N ALA A 346 -10.02 21.09 -13.87
CA ALA A 346 -8.83 20.24 -13.81
C ALA A 346 -8.25 19.99 -15.21
N LEU A 347 -9.09 19.61 -16.18
CA LEU A 347 -8.67 19.36 -17.55
C LEU A 347 -8.22 20.62 -18.30
N SER A 348 -8.72 21.81 -17.96
CA SER A 348 -8.32 23.07 -18.60
C SER A 348 -7.07 23.71 -17.99
N THR A 349 -6.84 23.52 -16.69
CA THR A 349 -5.75 24.15 -15.95
C THR A 349 -4.54 23.25 -15.75
N ALA A 350 -4.70 21.93 -15.81
CA ALA A 350 -3.59 21.00 -15.59
C ALA A 350 -2.42 21.22 -16.55
N ARG A 351 -1.20 21.03 -16.02
CA ARG A 351 0.06 21.27 -16.74
C ARG A 351 0.75 20.01 -17.20
N ARG A 352 0.70 18.92 -16.41
CA ARG A 352 1.47 17.70 -16.69
C ARG A 352 0.62 16.45 -16.60
N HIS A 353 -0.20 16.34 -15.57
CA HIS A 353 -0.87 15.10 -15.21
C HIS A 353 -2.32 15.35 -14.79
N VAL A 354 -3.22 14.57 -15.34
CA VAL A 354 -4.58 14.39 -14.84
C VAL A 354 -4.82 12.89 -14.70
N LEU A 355 -5.34 12.46 -13.55
CA LEU A 355 -5.86 11.12 -13.34
C LEU A 355 -7.34 11.21 -13.06
N ILE A 356 -8.11 10.41 -13.79
CA ILE A 356 -9.54 10.25 -13.58
C ILE A 356 -9.78 8.79 -13.26
N SER A 357 -10.21 8.48 -12.05
CA SER A 357 -10.70 7.15 -11.66
C SER A 357 -12.19 7.25 -11.41
N SER A 358 -12.98 6.58 -12.25
CA SER A 358 -14.43 6.58 -12.14
C SER A 358 -14.93 5.18 -11.76
N PRO A 359 -15.83 5.03 -10.76
CA PRO A 359 -16.42 3.72 -10.43
C PRO A 359 -17.13 3.10 -11.64
N VAL A 360 -17.79 3.93 -12.46
CA VAL A 360 -18.48 3.52 -13.68
C VAL A 360 -18.08 4.43 -14.83
N VAL A 361 -17.96 3.87 -16.03
CA VAL A 361 -17.76 4.62 -17.28
C VAL A 361 -18.91 4.34 -18.23
N THR A 362 -19.51 5.39 -18.80
CA THR A 362 -20.52 5.31 -19.85
C THR A 362 -20.06 6.08 -21.09
N ARG A 363 -20.64 5.77 -22.26
CA ARG A 363 -20.35 6.51 -23.50
C ARG A 363 -20.67 8.00 -23.34
N ASP A 364 -21.86 8.31 -22.82
CA ASP A 364 -22.30 9.70 -22.61
C ASP A 364 -21.35 10.49 -21.69
N GLY A 365 -20.79 9.83 -20.67
CA GLY A 365 -19.81 10.45 -19.79
C GLY A 365 -18.49 10.76 -20.48
N LEU A 366 -18.00 9.86 -21.35
CA LEU A 366 -16.82 10.11 -22.17
C LEU A 366 -17.06 11.20 -23.21
N ASP A 367 -18.21 11.19 -23.88
CA ASP A 367 -18.57 12.18 -24.89
C ASP A 367 -18.68 13.58 -24.27
N ARG A 368 -19.25 13.70 -23.06
CA ARG A 368 -19.32 14.95 -22.28
C ARG A 368 -17.97 15.61 -22.03
N MET A 369 -16.94 14.83 -21.70
CA MET A 369 -15.60 15.36 -21.39
C MET A 369 -14.65 15.38 -22.60
N SER A 370 -15.08 14.89 -23.76
CA SER A 370 -14.23 14.70 -24.95
C SER A 370 -13.49 15.98 -25.36
N GLU A 371 -14.18 17.11 -25.44
CA GLU A 371 -13.59 18.40 -25.80
C GLU A 371 -12.52 18.86 -24.80
N ALA A 372 -12.80 18.73 -23.50
CA ALA A 372 -11.87 19.11 -22.44
C ALA A 372 -10.63 18.21 -22.41
N VAL A 373 -10.81 16.90 -22.60
CA VAL A 373 -9.71 15.93 -22.72
C VAL A 373 -8.88 16.22 -23.96
N HIS A 374 -9.51 16.53 -25.10
CA HIS A 374 -8.80 16.94 -26.32
C HIS A 374 -7.94 18.18 -26.06
N GLY A 375 -8.51 19.20 -25.41
CA GLY A 375 -7.78 20.40 -25.01
C GLY A 375 -6.58 20.10 -24.13
N ALA A 376 -6.74 19.23 -23.12
CA ALA A 376 -5.65 18.83 -22.22
C ALA A 376 -4.52 18.10 -22.98
N VAL A 377 -4.87 17.09 -23.77
CA VAL A 377 -3.91 16.28 -24.54
C VAL A 377 -3.20 17.13 -25.60
N ALA A 378 -3.90 18.04 -26.27
CA ALA A 378 -3.30 18.97 -27.23
C ALA A 378 -2.25 19.90 -26.57
N ARG A 379 -2.41 20.24 -25.29
CA ARG A 379 -1.42 20.98 -24.49
C ARG A 379 -0.25 20.11 -24.00
N GLY A 380 -0.24 18.82 -24.33
CA GLY A 380 0.78 17.88 -23.86
C GLY A 380 0.54 17.33 -22.44
N VAL A 381 -0.64 17.59 -21.87
CA VAL A 381 -1.03 17.04 -20.57
C VAL A 381 -1.27 15.54 -20.74
N ARG A 382 -0.73 14.74 -19.82
CA ARG A 382 -1.01 13.32 -19.77
C ARG A 382 -2.27 13.08 -18.94
N VAL A 383 -3.25 12.44 -19.54
CA VAL A 383 -4.53 12.06 -18.93
C VAL A 383 -4.56 10.54 -18.78
N ASP A 384 -4.55 10.06 -17.54
CA ASP A 384 -4.64 8.64 -17.17
C ASP A 384 -6.10 8.37 -16.73
N VAL A 385 -6.81 7.42 -17.37
CA VAL A 385 -8.23 7.13 -17.06
C VAL A 385 -8.38 5.70 -16.55
N LEU A 386 -8.85 5.55 -15.31
CA LEU A 386 -9.17 4.29 -14.66
C LEU A 386 -10.69 4.12 -14.53
N HIS A 387 -11.15 2.87 -14.59
CA HIS A 387 -12.55 2.56 -14.37
C HIS A 387 -12.73 1.37 -13.42
N GLY A 388 -13.77 1.42 -12.59
CA GLY A 388 -14.14 0.36 -11.65
C GLY A 388 -14.82 -0.81 -12.33
N ALA A 389 -16.01 -0.55 -12.86
CA ALA A 389 -16.79 -1.45 -13.70
C ALA A 389 -17.20 -0.73 -15.00
N ALA A 390 -17.41 -1.50 -16.07
CA ALA A 390 -18.11 -1.01 -17.26
C ALA A 390 -19.57 -1.45 -17.11
N ASP A 391 -20.48 -0.50 -16.97
CA ASP A 391 -21.91 -0.78 -16.87
C ASP A 391 -22.53 -0.67 -18.28
N GLY A 392 -23.07 -1.76 -18.80
CA GLY A 392 -23.70 -1.81 -20.12
C GLY A 392 -22.74 -1.68 -21.32
N ASP A 393 -23.21 -0.97 -22.36
CA ASP A 393 -22.43 -0.55 -23.53
C ASP A 393 -21.81 0.83 -23.22
N PRO A 394 -20.48 0.99 -23.22
CA PRO A 394 -19.47 0.11 -23.81
C PRO A 394 -18.96 -1.01 -22.90
N THR A 395 -18.62 -2.15 -23.53
CA THR A 395 -17.78 -3.18 -22.90
C THR A 395 -16.44 -2.59 -22.47
N THR A 396 -15.69 -3.27 -21.60
CA THR A 396 -14.33 -2.84 -21.21
C THR A 396 -13.45 -2.54 -22.44
N GLU A 397 -13.51 -3.41 -23.46
CA GLU A 397 -12.80 -3.19 -24.72
C GLU A 397 -13.32 -1.96 -25.48
N GLY A 398 -14.64 -1.73 -25.45
CA GLY A 398 -15.27 -0.53 -25.99
C GLY A 398 -14.78 0.75 -25.32
N VAL A 399 -14.67 0.79 -23.98
CA VAL A 399 -14.12 1.93 -23.22
C VAL A 399 -12.69 2.23 -23.67
N VAL A 400 -11.84 1.20 -23.71
CA VAL A 400 -10.44 1.34 -24.14
C VAL A 400 -10.35 1.84 -25.57
N ASN A 401 -11.18 1.32 -26.48
CA ASN A 401 -11.22 1.75 -27.88
C ASN A 401 -11.70 3.20 -28.04
N LEU A 402 -12.71 3.62 -27.31
CA LEU A 402 -13.20 5.00 -27.31
C LEU A 402 -12.14 5.97 -26.81
N LEU A 403 -11.49 5.68 -25.67
CA LEU A 403 -10.42 6.51 -25.13
C LEU A 403 -9.19 6.55 -26.07
N ASN A 404 -8.81 5.42 -26.68
CA ASN A 404 -7.74 5.40 -27.68
C ASN A 404 -8.08 6.23 -28.94
N LYS A 405 -9.36 6.27 -29.33
CA LYS A 405 -9.85 7.10 -30.43
C LYS A 405 -9.78 8.59 -30.07
N LEU A 406 -10.30 8.98 -28.90
CA LEU A 406 -10.22 10.35 -28.38
C LEU A 406 -8.76 10.83 -28.32
N GLY A 407 -7.85 9.98 -27.81
CA GLY A 407 -6.43 10.30 -27.75
C GLY A 407 -5.84 10.52 -29.14
N TYR A 408 -6.18 9.65 -30.11
CA TYR A 408 -5.73 9.81 -31.48
C TYR A 408 -6.26 11.09 -32.14
N GLU A 409 -7.52 11.47 -31.89
CA GLU A 409 -8.11 12.68 -32.45
C GLU A 409 -7.49 13.97 -31.87
N ALA A 410 -7.18 13.97 -30.57
CA ALA A 410 -6.63 15.13 -29.87
C ALA A 410 -5.23 15.58 -30.36
N ALA A 411 -4.32 14.63 -30.58
CA ALA A 411 -2.92 14.95 -30.90
C ALA A 411 -2.29 13.98 -31.90
N ARG A 412 -3.10 13.39 -32.79
CA ARG A 412 -2.68 12.37 -33.77
C ARG A 412 -1.96 11.21 -33.05
N GLY A 413 -0.93 10.64 -33.67
CA GLY A 413 -0.18 9.52 -33.10
C GLY A 413 0.37 9.75 -31.68
N LYS A 414 0.67 11.00 -31.29
CA LYS A 414 1.18 11.32 -29.95
C LYS A 414 0.12 11.25 -28.86
N GLY A 415 -1.14 11.47 -29.20
CA GLY A 415 -2.19 11.54 -28.19
C GLY A 415 -2.53 10.20 -27.56
N ARG A 416 -2.21 9.07 -28.21
CA ARG A 416 -2.28 7.73 -27.58
C ARG A 416 -1.28 7.51 -26.45
N ASP A 417 -0.21 8.30 -26.40
CA ASP A 417 0.77 8.25 -25.31
C ASP A 417 0.44 9.20 -24.17
N LEU A 418 -0.39 10.19 -24.46
CA LEU A 418 -0.85 11.20 -23.52
C LEU A 418 -2.19 10.82 -22.87
N LEU A 419 -3.13 10.21 -23.60
CA LEU A 419 -4.36 9.65 -23.04
C LEU A 419 -4.21 8.14 -22.87
N LYS A 420 -4.05 7.67 -21.64
CA LYS A 420 -3.86 6.25 -21.31
C LYS A 420 -5.08 5.69 -20.58
N PRO A 421 -5.91 4.87 -21.24
CA PRO A 421 -6.94 4.10 -20.56
C PRO A 421 -6.33 2.92 -19.82
N VAL A 422 -6.91 2.58 -18.67
CA VAL A 422 -6.65 1.31 -18.00
C VAL A 422 -7.11 0.14 -18.88
N ARG A 423 -6.29 -0.91 -19.00
CA ARG A 423 -6.59 -2.06 -19.89
C ARG A 423 -7.63 -3.03 -19.32
N ARG A 424 -7.75 -3.06 -18.00
CA ARG A 424 -8.66 -3.93 -17.25
C ARG A 424 -9.38 -3.08 -16.21
N PRO A 425 -10.66 -3.37 -15.90
CA PRO A 425 -11.36 -2.70 -14.83
C PRO A 425 -10.60 -2.92 -13.51
N THR A 426 -10.52 -1.87 -12.70
CA THR A 426 -9.85 -1.89 -11.40
C THR A 426 -10.71 -2.55 -10.32
N GLY A 427 -12.03 -2.68 -10.56
CA GLY A 427 -12.99 -3.11 -9.55
C GLY A 427 -13.25 -2.08 -8.44
N SER A 428 -12.60 -0.91 -8.50
CA SER A 428 -12.69 0.12 -7.46
C SER A 428 -14.02 0.86 -7.50
N GLY A 429 -14.61 1.10 -6.32
CA GLY A 429 -15.76 2.00 -6.16
C GLY A 429 -15.40 3.49 -6.04
N ALA A 430 -14.12 3.84 -6.07
CA ALA A 430 -13.69 5.19 -5.80
C ALA A 430 -13.86 6.14 -7.00
N GLY A 431 -14.48 7.30 -6.75
CA GLY A 431 -14.33 8.49 -7.56
C GLY A 431 -13.07 9.25 -7.12
N LEU A 432 -12.06 9.32 -7.99
CA LEU A 432 -10.82 10.06 -7.72
C LEU A 432 -10.44 10.90 -8.93
N LEU A 433 -10.20 12.20 -8.71
CA LEU A 433 -9.60 13.12 -9.67
C LEU A 433 -8.29 13.64 -9.06
N LEU A 434 -7.16 13.44 -9.74
CA LEU A 434 -5.87 14.07 -9.36
C LEU A 434 -5.38 14.94 -10.50
N PHE A 435 -4.90 16.14 -10.21
CA PHE A 435 -4.34 17.02 -11.23
C PHE A 435 -3.30 17.97 -10.64
N ASP A 436 -2.36 18.42 -11.47
CA ASP A 436 -1.36 19.40 -11.07
C ASP A 436 -1.75 20.83 -11.48
N ARG A 437 -1.66 21.78 -10.54
CA ARG A 437 -1.88 23.21 -10.79
C ARG A 437 -0.59 23.93 -11.21
N ASP A 438 -0.73 25.23 -11.47
CA ASP A 438 0.41 26.13 -11.68
C ASP A 438 1.39 26.02 -10.49
N GLY A 439 2.69 25.88 -10.82
CA GLY A 439 3.72 25.58 -9.83
C GLY A 439 3.94 24.08 -9.56
N GLY A 440 3.13 23.20 -10.13
CA GLY A 440 3.28 21.74 -10.04
C GLY A 440 2.80 21.13 -8.72
N ALA A 441 2.09 21.90 -7.89
CA ALA A 441 1.39 21.38 -6.73
C ALA A 441 0.27 20.44 -7.20
N LEU A 442 0.17 19.26 -6.56
CA LEU A 442 -0.89 18.30 -6.85
C LEU A 442 -2.12 18.64 -6.01
N GLU A 443 -3.29 18.54 -6.60
CA GLU A 443 -4.58 18.59 -5.94
C GLU A 443 -5.35 17.30 -6.21
N GLY A 444 -6.25 16.94 -5.29
CA GLY A 444 -7.01 15.72 -5.36
C GLY A 444 -8.46 15.92 -4.92
N VAL A 445 -9.37 15.27 -5.63
CA VAL A 445 -10.80 15.21 -5.30
C VAL A 445 -11.18 13.76 -5.09
N VAL A 446 -11.65 13.42 -3.89
CA VAL A 446 -12.02 12.04 -3.53
C VAL A 446 -13.47 12.00 -3.11
N GLY A 447 -14.24 11.06 -3.66
CA GLY A 447 -15.65 10.88 -3.34
C GLY A 447 -16.26 9.67 -4.02
N ASP A 448 -17.59 9.67 -4.09
CA ASP A 448 -18.38 8.61 -4.74
C ASP A 448 -18.86 9.00 -6.15
N HIS A 449 -18.41 10.14 -6.67
CA HIS A 449 -18.83 10.65 -7.97
C HIS A 449 -18.25 9.84 -9.15
N ALA A 450 -19.13 9.46 -10.08
CA ALA A 450 -18.77 8.79 -11.32
C ALA A 450 -18.36 9.79 -12.41
N TRP A 451 -17.11 10.27 -12.36
CA TRP A 451 -16.55 11.27 -13.29
C TRP A 451 -16.81 10.98 -14.77
N CYS A 452 -16.75 9.71 -15.16
CA CYS A 452 -16.98 9.25 -16.54
C CYS A 452 -18.31 8.51 -16.71
N GLY A 453 -19.17 8.50 -15.69
CA GLY A 453 -20.48 7.87 -15.73
C GLY A 453 -21.56 8.82 -16.23
N SER A 454 -22.78 8.30 -16.34
CA SER A 454 -23.96 9.14 -16.47
C SER A 454 -24.15 9.92 -15.17
N PRO A 455 -24.52 11.22 -15.22
CA PRO A 455 -24.74 12.00 -14.02
C PRO A 455 -25.81 11.33 -13.17
N ALA A 456 -25.39 10.77 -12.04
CA ALA A 456 -26.33 10.22 -11.06
C ALA A 456 -27.17 11.36 -10.48
N ALA A 457 -28.43 11.06 -10.14
CA ALA A 457 -29.31 12.03 -9.50
C ALA A 457 -28.70 12.52 -8.17
N ASP A 458 -28.30 13.79 -8.15
CA ASP A 458 -28.07 14.77 -7.06
C ASP A 458 -27.34 14.39 -5.73
N VAL A 459 -26.93 13.15 -5.47
CA VAL A 459 -26.45 12.79 -4.11
C VAL A 459 -24.93 12.55 -4.00
N SER A 460 -24.15 12.66 -5.09
CA SER A 460 -22.69 12.47 -4.99
C SER A 460 -22.02 13.51 -4.11
N ARG A 461 -21.06 13.06 -3.29
CA ARG A 461 -20.27 13.90 -2.38
C ARG A 461 -18.78 13.58 -2.53
N SER A 462 -17.99 14.64 -2.65
CA SER A 462 -16.54 14.55 -2.69
C SER A 462 -15.90 15.63 -1.82
N VAL A 463 -14.61 15.46 -1.52
CA VAL A 463 -13.77 16.46 -0.86
C VAL A 463 -12.61 16.84 -1.78
N HIS A 464 -12.34 18.13 -1.92
CA HIS A 464 -11.22 18.68 -2.67
C HIS A 464 -10.10 19.11 -1.72
N LEU A 465 -8.95 18.46 -1.86
CA LEU A 465 -7.81 18.51 -0.94
C LEU A 465 -6.51 18.83 -1.66
N GLY A 466 -5.56 19.37 -0.90
CA GLY A 466 -4.17 19.59 -1.29
C GLY A 466 -3.21 19.20 -0.17
N GLY A 467 -1.97 19.67 -0.28
CA GLY A 467 -0.89 19.37 0.68
C GLY A 467 -0.02 18.21 0.20
N SER A 468 1.28 18.45 0.11
CA SER A 468 2.22 17.54 -0.56
C SER A 468 2.32 16.17 0.13
N GLU A 469 2.16 16.09 1.46
CA GLU A 469 2.22 14.81 2.17
C GLU A 469 1.02 13.92 1.85
N PHE A 470 -0.19 14.46 2.02
CA PHE A 470 -1.41 13.74 1.71
C PHE A 470 -1.51 13.38 0.21
N MET A 471 -1.11 14.29 -0.67
CA MET A 471 -1.06 14.03 -2.11
C MET A 471 -0.07 12.93 -2.48
N ALA A 472 1.02 12.75 -1.73
CA ALA A 472 1.89 11.59 -1.93
C ALA A 472 1.18 10.27 -1.65
N GLN A 473 0.37 10.22 -0.59
CA GLN A 473 -0.42 9.04 -0.25
C GLN A 473 -1.49 8.75 -1.31
N LEU A 474 -2.20 9.78 -1.75
CA LEU A 474 -3.23 9.65 -2.78
C LEU A 474 -2.64 9.20 -4.14
N ALA A 475 -1.48 9.73 -4.52
CA ALA A 475 -0.76 9.30 -5.71
C ALA A 475 -0.24 7.84 -5.61
N ARG A 476 0.14 7.36 -4.41
CA ARG A 476 0.47 5.94 -4.19
C ARG A 476 -0.76 5.05 -4.28
N ALA A 477 -1.89 5.50 -3.75
CA ALA A 477 -3.16 4.80 -3.87
C ALA A 477 -3.56 4.65 -5.36
N ALA A 478 -3.43 5.74 -6.13
CA ALA A 478 -3.61 5.73 -7.58
C ALA A 478 -2.64 4.76 -8.30
N ALA A 479 -1.36 4.74 -7.91
CA ALA A 479 -0.40 3.75 -8.41
C ALA A 479 -0.81 2.31 -8.08
N GLY A 480 -1.38 2.10 -6.89
CA GLY A 480 -1.98 0.84 -6.47
C GLY A 480 -3.07 0.39 -7.43
N LEU A 481 -4.02 1.27 -7.76
CA LEU A 481 -5.10 0.98 -8.71
C LEU A 481 -4.56 0.57 -10.10
N TRP A 482 -3.52 1.24 -10.59
CA TRP A 482 -2.85 0.91 -11.86
C TRP A 482 -2.13 -0.45 -11.83
N ALA A 483 -1.42 -0.77 -10.75
CA ALA A 483 -0.68 -2.03 -10.65
C ALA A 483 -1.61 -3.24 -10.81
N TRP A 484 -2.84 -3.14 -10.29
CA TRP A 484 -3.87 -4.18 -10.41
C TRP A 484 -4.35 -4.41 -11.85
N SER A 485 -4.40 -3.36 -12.66
CA SER A 485 -4.81 -3.50 -14.06
C SER A 485 -3.78 -4.17 -14.97
N GLY A 486 -2.58 -4.46 -14.46
CA GLY A 486 -1.49 -5.05 -15.22
C GLY A 486 -0.71 -4.05 -16.09
N ASP A 487 -0.68 -2.77 -15.71
CA ASP A 487 0.14 -1.73 -16.36
C ASP A 487 1.16 -1.15 -15.36
N PRO A 488 2.33 -1.80 -15.21
CA PRO A 488 3.34 -1.38 -14.24
C PRO A 488 3.97 -0.04 -14.59
N ASP A 489 4.03 0.35 -15.87
CA ASP A 489 4.65 1.61 -16.30
C ASP A 489 3.84 2.82 -15.84
N SER A 490 2.50 2.69 -15.92
CA SER A 490 1.57 3.70 -15.41
C SER A 490 1.58 3.74 -13.89
N ALA A 491 1.63 2.58 -13.21
CA ALA A 491 1.80 2.53 -11.76
C ALA A 491 3.09 3.22 -11.30
N ASP A 492 4.23 2.92 -11.94
CA ASP A 492 5.53 3.51 -11.63
C ASP A 492 5.55 5.03 -11.86
N ARG A 493 4.82 5.51 -12.85
CA ARG A 493 4.65 6.94 -13.07
C ARG A 493 3.96 7.61 -11.88
N TRP A 494 2.86 7.04 -11.37
CA TRP A 494 2.18 7.58 -10.20
C TRP A 494 2.98 7.42 -8.90
N ARG A 495 3.79 6.35 -8.77
CA ARG A 495 4.80 6.26 -7.69
C ARG A 495 5.82 7.40 -7.77
N ARG A 496 6.29 7.76 -8.99
CA ARG A 496 7.19 8.90 -9.17
C ARG A 496 6.51 10.23 -8.83
N VAL A 497 5.23 10.40 -9.16
CA VAL A 497 4.44 11.57 -8.72
C VAL A 497 4.43 11.65 -7.20
N ALA A 498 4.12 10.53 -6.52
CA ALA A 498 4.11 10.47 -5.08
C ALA A 498 5.45 10.84 -4.45
N ILE A 499 6.57 10.29 -4.95
CA ILE A 499 7.91 10.62 -4.47
C ILE A 499 8.19 12.12 -4.58
N ARG A 500 7.81 12.76 -5.71
CA ARG A 500 7.98 14.22 -5.85
C ARG A 500 7.17 15.00 -4.83
N CYS A 501 5.97 14.54 -4.51
CA CYS A 501 5.16 15.15 -3.45
C CYS A 501 5.84 15.00 -2.08
N GLN A 502 6.44 13.85 -1.76
CA GLN A 502 7.20 13.69 -0.52
C GLN A 502 8.45 14.57 -0.46
N ASP A 503 9.19 14.67 -1.57
CA ASP A 503 10.34 15.55 -1.68
C ASP A 503 9.91 17.02 -1.44
N ALA A 504 8.77 17.43 -1.99
CA ALA A 504 8.20 18.76 -1.78
C ALA A 504 7.83 19.00 -0.31
N THR A 505 7.23 18.02 0.38
CA THR A 505 6.95 18.08 1.82
C THR A 505 8.23 18.27 2.63
N ALA A 506 9.26 17.46 2.35
CA ALA A 506 10.53 17.54 3.06
C ALA A 506 11.19 18.92 2.87
N ILE A 507 11.14 19.47 1.66
CA ILE A 507 11.65 20.82 1.35
C ILE A 507 10.83 21.90 2.08
N ALA A 508 9.50 21.79 2.09
CA ALA A 508 8.64 22.75 2.76
C ALA A 508 8.85 22.74 4.28
N SER A 509 8.94 21.55 4.88
CA SER A 509 9.25 21.34 6.30
C SER A 509 10.62 21.92 6.67
N ALA A 510 11.67 21.64 5.87
CA ALA A 510 13.01 22.20 6.10
C ALA A 510 13.05 23.73 5.99
N ARG A 511 12.12 24.34 5.26
CA ARG A 511 11.97 25.81 5.15
C ARG A 511 11.10 26.42 6.25
N GLY A 512 10.44 25.60 7.09
CA GLY A 512 9.43 26.05 8.03
C GLY A 512 8.16 26.57 7.37
N ASN A 513 7.93 26.23 6.10
CA ASN A 513 6.77 26.68 5.32
C ASN A 513 5.59 25.71 5.44
N GLY A 514 5.27 25.28 6.67
CA GLY A 514 4.06 24.51 6.93
C GLY A 514 2.84 25.28 6.44
N ALA A 515 1.88 24.59 5.82
CA ALA A 515 0.67 25.25 5.35
C ALA A 515 -0.17 25.66 6.57
N LYS A 516 -0.49 26.95 6.67
CA LYS A 516 -1.54 27.40 7.57
C LYS A 516 -2.85 26.85 6.97
N ASP A 517 -3.75 26.33 7.80
CA ASP A 517 -5.02 25.71 7.38
C ASP A 517 -4.92 24.24 6.93
N GLN A 518 -4.07 23.47 7.61
CA GLN A 518 -4.07 22.02 7.50
C GLN A 518 -5.13 21.40 8.40
N VAL A 519 -5.89 20.45 7.86
CA VAL A 519 -6.80 19.58 8.58
C VAL A 519 -6.23 18.17 8.65
N PRO A 520 -6.42 17.46 9.78
CA PRO A 520 -6.03 16.07 9.88
C PRO A 520 -6.98 15.21 9.07
N VAL A 521 -6.38 14.40 8.20
CA VAL A 521 -7.07 13.52 7.29
C VAL A 521 -6.49 12.12 7.37
N GLU A 522 -7.35 11.13 7.16
CA GLU A 522 -6.96 9.75 7.00
C GLU A 522 -7.42 9.25 5.63
N LEU A 523 -6.54 8.53 4.94
CA LEU A 523 -6.85 7.87 3.68
C LEU A 523 -7.02 6.38 3.94
N ILE A 524 -8.20 5.86 3.60
CA ILE A 524 -8.55 4.45 3.68
C ILE A 524 -8.54 3.85 2.28
N VAL A 525 -7.78 2.78 2.08
CA VAL A 525 -7.54 2.17 0.77
C VAL A 525 -7.92 0.69 0.76
N ASP A 526 -8.70 0.27 -0.24
CA ASP A 526 -9.01 -1.14 -0.53
C ASP A 526 -9.55 -1.92 0.68
N ASP A 527 -8.87 -3.00 1.11
CA ASP A 527 -9.31 -3.89 2.17
C ASP A 527 -9.40 -3.21 3.54
N GLU A 528 -8.85 -1.99 3.70
CA GLU A 528 -9.04 -1.15 4.88
C GLU A 528 -10.50 -0.82 5.15
N HIS A 529 -11.33 -0.79 4.09
CA HIS A 529 -12.77 -0.59 4.20
C HIS A 529 -13.49 -1.72 4.95
N THR A 530 -12.90 -2.92 5.05
CA THR A 530 -13.52 -4.02 5.81
C THR A 530 -13.63 -3.71 7.30
N GLY A 531 -12.70 -2.91 7.85
CA GLY A 531 -12.75 -2.44 9.24
C GLY A 531 -13.74 -1.29 9.45
N MET A 532 -14.06 -0.52 8.41
CA MET A 532 -14.91 0.68 8.51
C MET A 532 -16.40 0.39 8.76
N VAL A 533 -16.90 -0.80 8.40
CA VAL A 533 -18.35 -1.10 8.46
C VAL A 533 -18.92 -0.86 9.85
N ASN A 534 -18.09 -0.96 10.89
CA ASN A 534 -18.49 -0.75 12.28
C ASN A 534 -18.27 0.69 12.79
N ALA A 535 -17.47 1.52 12.11
CA ALA A 535 -17.09 2.87 12.57
C ALA A 535 -17.99 4.00 12.03
N ARG A 536 -18.94 3.69 11.14
CA ARG A 536 -19.77 4.67 10.43
C ARG A 536 -20.80 5.41 11.28
N SER A 537 -20.95 5.08 12.56
CA SER A 537 -21.95 5.72 13.44
C SER A 537 -21.46 6.97 14.16
N ASP A 538 -20.17 7.34 14.08
CA ASP A 538 -19.66 8.53 14.76
C ASP A 538 -19.93 9.81 13.97
N GLU A 539 -20.71 10.71 14.57
CA GLU A 539 -20.99 12.06 14.04
C GLU A 539 -19.74 12.97 13.98
N GLU A 540 -18.62 12.53 14.56
CA GLU A 540 -17.33 13.24 14.60
C GLU A 540 -16.60 13.24 13.25
N TYR A 541 -16.85 12.24 12.39
CA TYR A 541 -16.10 12.02 11.16
C TYR A 541 -16.95 12.22 9.90
N ALA A 542 -16.38 12.88 8.90
CA ALA A 542 -16.95 12.98 7.56
C ALA A 542 -16.21 12.06 6.59
N TYR A 543 -16.96 11.20 5.90
CA TYR A 543 -16.43 10.20 4.99
C TYR A 543 -16.73 10.56 3.54
N PHE A 544 -15.70 10.62 2.70
CA PHE A 544 -15.80 10.93 1.28
C PHE A 544 -15.13 9.84 0.46
N GLY A 545 -15.94 9.04 -0.23
CA GLY A 545 -15.43 7.92 -1.02
C GLY A 545 -16.38 6.75 -1.08
N ALA A 546 -15.97 5.75 -1.84
CA ALA A 546 -16.70 4.52 -1.97
C ALA A 546 -15.76 3.34 -2.25
N ALA A 547 -16.24 2.15 -1.90
CA ALA A 547 -15.56 0.91 -2.16
C ALA A 547 -16.55 -0.18 -2.58
N HIS A 548 -16.11 -1.08 -3.45
CA HIS A 548 -16.88 -2.24 -3.88
C HIS A 548 -16.17 -3.52 -3.51
N ARG A 549 -16.96 -4.56 -3.25
CA ARG A 549 -16.43 -5.91 -3.21
C ARG A 549 -16.05 -6.31 -4.64
N HIS A 550 -14.82 -6.73 -4.81
CA HIS A 550 -14.28 -7.19 -6.08
C HIS A 550 -13.92 -8.66 -5.99
N ASP A 551 -14.33 -9.42 -7.00
CA ASP A 551 -14.00 -10.82 -7.17
C ASP A 551 -13.78 -11.08 -8.66
N ASP A 552 -12.52 -11.29 -9.06
CA ASP A 552 -12.13 -11.66 -10.43
C ASP A 552 -11.70 -13.13 -10.55
N GLY A 553 -12.00 -13.94 -9.52
CA GLY A 553 -11.58 -15.34 -9.40
C GLY A 553 -10.09 -15.54 -9.09
N LEU A 554 -9.25 -14.53 -9.32
CA LEU A 554 -7.84 -14.53 -8.92
C LEU A 554 -7.64 -13.85 -7.56
N THR A 555 -8.46 -12.84 -7.29
CA THR A 555 -8.41 -12.01 -6.08
C THR A 555 -9.80 -11.63 -5.61
N VAL A 556 -10.04 -11.86 -4.33
CA VAL A 556 -11.26 -11.48 -3.62
C VAL A 556 -10.89 -10.43 -2.60
N GLY A 557 -11.57 -9.29 -2.59
CA GLY A 557 -11.30 -8.22 -1.63
C GLY A 557 -12.27 -7.05 -1.75
N VAL A 558 -11.98 -5.97 -1.02
CA VAL A 558 -12.67 -4.69 -1.16
C VAL A 558 -11.74 -3.71 -1.88
N ARG A 559 -12.28 -2.96 -2.84
CA ARG A 559 -11.54 -2.01 -3.68
C ARG A 559 -12.19 -0.65 -3.65
N GLY A 560 -11.41 0.36 -3.28
CA GLY A 560 -11.94 1.70 -3.12
C GLY A 560 -10.99 2.62 -2.40
N LEU A 561 -11.42 3.87 -2.28
CA LEU A 561 -10.72 4.94 -1.59
C LEU A 561 -11.77 5.73 -0.83
N THR A 562 -11.49 5.97 0.45
CA THR A 562 -12.28 6.87 1.28
C THR A 562 -11.34 7.79 2.03
N VAL A 563 -11.66 9.09 2.03
CA VAL A 563 -11.02 10.06 2.91
C VAL A 563 -11.91 10.27 4.12
N VAL A 564 -11.30 10.22 5.30
CA VAL A 564 -11.93 10.56 6.56
C VAL A 564 -11.40 11.91 7.02
N LEU A 565 -12.31 12.87 7.18
CA LEU A 565 -12.01 14.15 7.81
C LEU A 565 -12.56 14.14 9.23
N ARG A 566 -11.76 14.59 10.19
CA ARG A 566 -12.26 14.87 11.54
C ARG A 566 -12.89 16.26 11.56
N ARG A 567 -14.11 16.40 12.09
CA ARG A 567 -14.80 17.70 12.12
C ARG A 567 -14.06 18.69 13.04
N ALA A 568 -13.75 19.87 12.51
CA ALA A 568 -13.05 20.93 13.24
C ALA A 568 -13.76 21.34 14.54
N ASP A 569 -15.09 21.27 14.58
CA ASP A 569 -15.93 21.63 15.74
C ASP A 569 -15.67 20.78 17.00
N THR A 570 -14.94 19.66 16.86
CA THR A 570 -14.56 18.77 17.96
C THR A 570 -13.17 19.06 18.53
N TYR A 571 -12.40 19.99 17.94
CA TYR A 571 -11.11 20.39 18.50
C TYR A 571 -11.34 21.29 19.72
N PRO A 572 -10.75 20.99 20.89
CA PRO A 572 -10.72 21.95 21.97
C PRO A 572 -10.05 23.23 21.45
N ALA A 573 -10.67 24.38 21.71
CA ALA A 573 -10.09 25.66 21.33
C ALA A 573 -8.64 25.73 21.82
N PRO A 574 -7.67 26.20 21.00
CA PRO A 574 -6.28 26.29 21.41
C PRO A 574 -6.20 27.10 22.72
N ALA A 575 -5.62 26.48 23.74
CA ALA A 575 -5.52 27.01 25.10
C ALA A 575 -4.63 28.26 25.18
#